data_AF-A0A948E9D8-F1
#
_entry.id   AF-A0A948E9D8-F1
#
_cell.length_a   1.000
_cell.length_b   1.000
_cell.length_c   1.000
_cell.angle_alpha   90.00
_cell.angle_beta   90.00
_cell.angle_gamma   90.00
#
_symmetry.space_group_name_H-M   'P 1'
#
loop_
_entity.id
_entity.type
_entity.pdbx_description
1 polymer ?
#
loop_
_entity_poly.entity_id
_entity_poly.type
_entity_poly.pdbx_seq_one_letter_code
_entity_poly.pdbx_strand_id
1 'polypeptide(L)'
;MKRISLFLLVLCTIAGLFAAACDDDSNNENNINNVNNSNNTNNVNNLSCGNGLLDEGESCDGTNLNDQTCQSVGSTFNGGTLACNTNCTWDVSGCSTGEEVCGDGAVEGLEVC
;
A
#
# COMPACT_ATOMS: atom_id res chain seq x y z
N MET A 1 41.28 -40.84 -10.61
CA MET A 1 41.94 -40.45 -11.88
C MET A 1 41.78 -41.55 -12.94
N LYS A 2 40.66 -41.55 -13.69
CA LYS A 2 40.53 -42.29 -14.95
C LYS A 2 39.96 -41.32 -15.97
N ARG A 3 40.64 -41.23 -17.10
CA ARG A 3 40.68 -40.10 -18.00
C ARG A 3 39.46 -40.11 -18.93
N ILE A 4 38.86 -38.94 -19.07
CA ILE A 4 38.28 -38.38 -20.30
C ILE A 4 38.57 -39.24 -21.55
N SER A 5 37.52 -39.84 -22.10
CA SER A 5 37.41 -40.26 -23.51
C SER A 5 36.18 -39.53 -24.07
N LEU A 6 36.20 -38.21 -24.18
CA LEU A 6 36.57 -37.43 -25.36
C LEU A 6 35.89 -37.81 -26.70
N PHE A 7 35.09 -38.88 -26.78
CA PHE A 7 34.52 -39.32 -28.06
C PHE A 7 33.04 -39.74 -28.03
N LEU A 8 32.37 -39.79 -26.86
CA LEU A 8 31.00 -40.38 -26.76
C LEU A 8 29.85 -39.41 -26.46
N LEU A 9 30.11 -38.09 -26.38
CA LEU A 9 29.05 -37.07 -26.17
C LEU A 9 29.04 -35.97 -27.24
N VAL A 10 29.84 -36.12 -28.31
CA VAL A 10 29.84 -35.26 -29.51
C VAL A 10 28.85 -35.82 -30.55
N LEU A 11 27.63 -36.16 -30.12
CA LEU A 11 26.55 -36.65 -30.99
C LEU A 11 25.17 -36.06 -30.64
N CYS A 12 25.09 -35.18 -29.64
CA CYS A 12 23.88 -34.38 -29.39
C CYS A 12 23.88 -33.04 -30.15
N THR A 13 24.55 -33.00 -31.31
CA THR A 13 24.66 -31.81 -32.18
C THR A 13 23.75 -31.89 -33.41
N ILE A 14 22.78 -32.82 -33.49
CA ILE A 14 22.07 -33.07 -34.77
C ILE A 14 20.51 -33.07 -34.68
N ALA A 15 19.87 -32.83 -33.53
CA ALA A 15 18.40 -32.72 -33.51
C ALA A 15 17.82 -31.87 -32.36
N GLY A 16 18.44 -30.72 -32.09
CA GLY A 16 17.97 -29.76 -31.09
C GLY A 16 18.16 -28.33 -31.58
N LEU A 17 17.74 -28.09 -32.81
CA LEU A 17 17.66 -26.78 -33.43
C LEU A 17 16.78 -25.86 -32.54
N PHE A 18 17.41 -24.81 -31.99
CA PHE A 18 16.78 -23.71 -31.23
C PHE A 18 16.04 -24.08 -29.94
N ALA A 19 16.76 -24.42 -28.87
CA ALA A 19 16.40 -23.85 -27.58
C ALA A 19 17.08 -22.48 -27.48
N ALA A 20 16.51 -21.51 -28.19
CA ALA A 20 16.61 -20.13 -27.77
C ALA A 20 16.21 -20.10 -26.29
N ALA A 21 16.95 -19.34 -25.48
CA ALA A 21 16.60 -19.11 -24.10
C ALA A 21 15.09 -18.79 -24.00
N CYS A 22 14.33 -19.68 -23.35
CA CYS A 22 13.19 -19.22 -22.59
C CYS A 22 13.71 -19.13 -21.15
N ASP A 23 14.05 -17.90 -20.80
CA ASP A 23 13.91 -17.42 -19.43
C ASP A 23 12.53 -17.93 -18.96
N ASP A 24 12.49 -18.99 -18.14
CA ASP A 24 11.29 -19.29 -17.37
C ASP A 24 11.25 -18.19 -16.31
N ASP A 25 10.66 -17.08 -16.71
CA ASP A 25 10.39 -15.93 -15.87
C ASP A 25 9.56 -16.39 -14.68
N SER A 26 10.26 -16.80 -13.62
CA SER A 26 9.67 -17.15 -12.34
C SER A 26 9.30 -15.88 -11.56
N ASN A 27 9.36 -14.70 -12.19
CA ASN A 27 8.83 -13.45 -11.70
C ASN A 27 7.86 -12.90 -12.76
N ASN A 28 6.67 -13.48 -12.84
CA ASN A 28 5.53 -12.80 -13.45
C ASN A 28 5.30 -11.46 -12.70
N GLU A 29 6.00 -10.45 -13.17
CA GLU A 29 5.78 -9.06 -12.88
C GLU A 29 4.38 -8.73 -13.39
N ASN A 30 3.43 -8.60 -12.46
CA ASN A 30 2.36 -7.61 -12.52
C ASN A 30 1.70 -7.49 -13.91
N ASN A 31 0.93 -8.50 -14.29
CA ASN A 31 -0.14 -8.35 -15.27
C ASN A 31 -1.09 -7.22 -14.81
N ILE A 32 -0.94 -6.01 -15.40
CA ILE A 32 -1.75 -4.80 -15.16
C ILE A 32 -3.15 -4.93 -15.80
N ASN A 33 -3.73 -6.14 -15.83
CA ASN A 33 -5.10 -6.40 -16.26
C ASN A 33 -5.68 -7.74 -15.76
N ASN A 34 -5.13 -8.38 -14.72
CA ASN A 34 -5.76 -9.53 -14.08
C ASN A 34 -6.48 -9.15 -12.78
N VAL A 35 -7.80 -8.95 -12.91
CA VAL A 35 -8.77 -8.54 -11.90
C VAL A 35 -8.97 -9.59 -10.77
N ASN A 36 -8.16 -10.65 -10.62
CA ASN A 36 -8.38 -11.66 -9.57
C ASN A 36 -7.10 -12.28 -8.94
N ASN A 37 -5.97 -11.56 -8.89
CA ASN A 37 -4.78 -12.05 -8.18
C ASN A 37 -4.63 -11.38 -6.81
N SER A 38 -4.93 -12.13 -5.74
CA SER A 38 -4.80 -11.69 -4.35
C SER A 38 -3.36 -11.42 -3.89
N ASN A 39 -2.36 -11.64 -4.76
CA ASN A 39 -0.94 -11.36 -4.51
C ASN A 39 -0.39 -10.23 -5.41
N ASN A 40 -1.24 -9.49 -6.13
CA ASN A 40 -0.81 -8.35 -6.95
C ASN A 40 -1.01 -7.03 -6.20
N THR A 41 0.10 -6.38 -5.86
CA THR A 41 0.12 -5.05 -5.23
C THR A 41 -0.40 -3.93 -6.13
N ASN A 42 -0.65 -4.20 -7.42
CA ASN A 42 -1.28 -3.29 -8.38
C ASN A 42 -2.71 -3.70 -8.76
N ASN A 43 -3.37 -4.50 -7.91
CA ASN A 43 -4.76 -4.88 -8.12
C ASN A 43 -5.69 -3.70 -7.76
N VAL A 44 -6.12 -2.94 -8.77
CA VAL A 44 -7.11 -1.84 -8.68
C VAL A 44 -8.52 -2.28 -8.25
N ASN A 45 -8.69 -3.54 -7.92
CA ASN A 45 -9.94 -4.13 -7.46
C ASN A 45 -9.71 -5.08 -6.27
N ASN A 46 -8.62 -4.85 -5.52
CA ASN A 46 -8.44 -5.34 -4.17
C ASN A 46 -8.89 -4.26 -3.19
N LEU A 47 -10.20 -4.22 -2.90
CA LEU A 47 -10.84 -3.39 -1.88
C LEU A 47 -10.29 -3.79 -0.50
N SER A 48 -9.08 -3.36 -0.19
CA SER A 48 -8.32 -3.84 0.96
C SER A 48 -7.50 -2.71 1.55
N CYS A 49 -7.76 -2.50 2.82
CA CYS A 49 -7.08 -1.49 3.60
C CYS A 49 -5.56 -1.67 3.63
N GLY A 50 -4.85 -0.56 3.41
CA GLY A 50 -3.39 -0.48 3.36
C GLY A 50 -2.80 -0.68 1.97
N ASN A 51 -3.61 -0.58 0.90
CA ASN A 51 -3.12 -0.66 -0.48
C ASN A 51 -2.66 0.72 -1.02
N GLY A 52 -2.87 1.79 -0.26
CA GLY A 52 -2.51 3.17 -0.59
C GLY A 52 -3.47 3.89 -1.54
N LEU A 53 -4.58 3.25 -1.93
CA LEU A 53 -5.64 3.80 -2.76
C LEU A 53 -6.92 3.97 -1.94
N LEU A 54 -7.80 4.87 -2.36
CA LEU A 54 -9.12 5.03 -1.73
C LEU A 54 -10.14 4.19 -2.47
N ASP A 55 -10.53 3.09 -1.86
CA ASP A 55 -11.50 2.16 -2.39
C ASP A 55 -12.94 2.43 -1.90
N GLU A 56 -13.93 1.84 -2.58
CA GLU A 56 -15.32 1.97 -2.18
C GLU A 56 -15.56 1.35 -0.78
N GLY A 57 -15.96 2.19 0.17
CA GLY A 57 -16.22 1.79 1.56
C GLY A 57 -15.10 2.15 2.54
N GLU A 58 -13.95 2.62 2.06
CA GLU A 58 -12.86 3.10 2.91
C GLU A 58 -13.01 4.60 3.22
N SER A 59 -12.71 4.99 4.46
CA SER A 59 -12.70 6.41 4.85
C SER A 59 -11.33 7.06 4.60
N CYS A 60 -10.28 6.25 4.61
CA CYS A 60 -8.88 6.60 4.38
C CYS A 60 -8.09 5.32 4.08
N ASP A 61 -6.89 5.43 3.52
CA ASP A 61 -5.92 4.33 3.39
C ASP A 61 -4.50 4.84 3.66
N GLY A 62 -3.89 4.38 4.77
CA GLY A 62 -2.52 4.75 5.13
C GLY A 62 -2.35 6.27 5.31
N THR A 63 -1.60 6.90 4.40
CA THR A 63 -1.43 8.37 4.38
C THR A 63 -2.48 9.09 3.53
N ASN A 64 -3.26 8.36 2.75
CA ASN A 64 -4.35 8.92 1.95
C ASN A 64 -5.58 9.10 2.83
N LEU A 65 -5.76 10.31 3.37
CA LEU A 65 -6.86 10.63 4.28
C LEU A 65 -8.13 11.10 3.57
N ASN A 66 -8.24 10.92 2.25
CA ASN A 66 -9.36 11.42 1.44
C ASN A 66 -9.54 12.95 1.55
N ASP A 67 -8.41 13.67 1.60
CA ASP A 67 -8.34 15.11 1.86
C ASP A 67 -9.07 15.56 3.15
N GLN A 68 -9.32 14.64 4.08
CA GLN A 68 -9.94 14.95 5.35
C GLN A 68 -8.89 15.40 6.37
N THR A 69 -9.37 16.22 7.31
CA THR A 69 -8.63 16.73 8.45
C THR A 69 -9.42 16.46 9.72
N CYS A 70 -8.80 16.61 10.89
CA CYS A 70 -9.51 16.52 12.17
C CYS A 70 -10.77 17.40 12.19
N GLN A 71 -10.69 18.60 11.63
CA GLN A 71 -11.79 19.58 11.58
C GLN A 71 -12.92 19.15 10.63
N SER A 72 -12.63 18.37 9.59
CA SER A 72 -13.65 17.92 8.63
C SER A 72 -14.37 16.65 9.09
N VAL A 73 -13.71 15.79 9.86
CA VAL A 73 -14.30 14.54 10.39
C VAL A 73 -15.03 14.73 11.72
N GLY A 74 -14.75 15.82 12.45
CA GLY A 74 -15.44 16.12 13.70
C GLY A 74 -15.47 17.62 14.00
N SER A 75 -16.66 18.15 14.31
CA SER A 75 -16.88 19.57 14.57
C SER A 75 -16.31 20.06 15.92
N THR A 76 -15.91 19.15 16.80
CA THR A 76 -15.29 19.46 18.09
C THR A 76 -13.78 19.63 18.00
N PHE A 77 -13.16 19.25 16.88
CA PHE A 77 -11.73 19.33 16.70
C PHE A 77 -11.35 20.67 16.05
N ASN A 78 -10.41 21.39 16.68
CA ASN A 78 -9.87 22.66 16.17
C ASN A 78 -8.50 22.45 15.47
N GLY A 79 -7.90 21.26 15.62
CA GLY A 79 -6.62 20.94 15.00
C GLY A 79 -6.14 19.52 15.28
N GLY A 80 -4.84 19.32 15.19
CA GLY A 80 -4.17 18.04 15.42
C GLY A 80 -3.83 17.30 14.13
N THR A 81 -3.45 16.04 14.28
CA THR A 81 -3.06 15.16 13.16
C THR A 81 -4.08 14.05 13.03
N LEU A 82 -4.77 14.01 11.89
CA LEU A 82 -5.67 12.91 11.55
C LEU A 82 -4.82 11.74 11.02
N ALA A 83 -5.13 10.52 11.44
CA ALA A 83 -4.46 9.32 10.95
C ALA A 83 -5.49 8.32 10.41
N CYS A 84 -4.99 7.25 9.77
CA CYS A 84 -5.80 6.15 9.29
C CYS A 84 -5.49 4.88 10.07
N ASN A 85 -6.51 4.23 10.61
CA ASN A 85 -6.35 2.95 11.30
C ASN A 85 -6.14 1.81 10.29
N THR A 86 -5.70 0.65 10.78
CA THR A 86 -5.52 -0.58 9.97
C THR A 86 -6.82 -1.18 9.45
N ASN A 87 -7.97 -0.66 9.87
CA ASN A 87 -9.31 -1.00 9.39
C ASN A 87 -9.90 0.08 8.47
N CYS A 88 -9.09 1.05 8.02
CA CYS A 88 -9.48 2.11 7.09
C CYS A 88 -10.59 3.03 7.58
N THR A 89 -10.70 3.15 8.91
CA THR A 89 -11.47 4.19 9.59
C THR A 89 -10.54 5.29 10.10
N TRP A 90 -11.02 6.52 10.12
CA TRP A 90 -10.26 7.64 10.68
C TRP A 90 -9.86 7.39 12.13
N ASP A 91 -8.60 7.65 12.44
CA ASP A 91 -8.08 7.73 13.80
C ASP A 91 -8.03 9.19 14.22
N VAL A 92 -8.92 9.56 15.13
CA VAL A 92 -9.01 10.91 15.70
C VAL A 92 -8.24 11.06 17.01
N SER A 93 -7.48 10.05 17.44
CA SER A 93 -6.71 10.10 18.68
C SER A 93 -5.63 11.19 18.67
N GLY A 94 -5.13 11.56 17.50
CA GLY A 94 -4.21 12.67 17.28
C GLY A 94 -4.89 14.03 17.08
N CYS A 95 -6.23 14.09 17.09
CA CYS A 95 -6.98 15.33 16.92
C CYS A 95 -7.10 16.09 18.24
N SER A 96 -6.84 17.40 18.19
CA SER A 96 -6.98 18.28 19.34
C SER A 96 -8.39 18.88 19.37
N THR A 97 -9.12 18.63 20.45
CA THR A 97 -10.34 19.37 20.76
C THR A 97 -9.94 20.74 21.29
N GLY A 98 -10.48 21.79 20.70
CA GLY A 98 -10.40 23.13 21.27
C GLY A 98 -11.34 23.21 22.46
N GLU A 99 -11.17 22.37 23.48
CA GLU A 99 -11.77 22.66 24.77
C GLU A 99 -10.92 23.78 25.38
N GLU A 100 -11.12 24.99 24.86
CA GLU A 100 -10.55 26.19 25.43
C GLU A 100 -11.16 26.36 26.83
N VAL A 101 -10.39 26.02 27.88
CA VAL A 101 -10.82 26.20 29.26
C VAL A 101 -10.69 27.68 29.60
N CYS A 102 -11.81 28.40 29.61
CA CYS A 102 -11.76 29.80 30.03
C CYS A 102 -11.31 29.91 31.51
N GLY A 103 -10.34 30.79 31.77
CA GLY A 103 -9.90 31.11 33.13
C GLY A 103 -8.76 30.26 33.69
N ASP A 104 -8.02 29.53 32.86
CA ASP A 104 -6.79 28.84 33.26
C ASP A 104 -5.53 29.75 33.23
N GLY A 105 -5.66 30.95 32.66
CA GLY A 105 -4.60 31.96 32.59
C GLY A 105 -3.65 31.78 31.40
N ALA A 106 -3.90 30.82 30.51
CA ALA A 106 -3.34 30.81 29.16
C ALA A 106 -4.28 31.58 28.21
N VAL A 107 -3.79 31.95 27.03
CA VAL A 107 -4.62 32.50 25.94
C VAL A 107 -4.41 31.57 24.75
N GLU A 108 -5.32 30.63 24.56
CA GLU A 108 -5.23 29.57 23.54
C GLU A 108 -6.36 29.68 22.50
N GLY A 109 -6.04 29.97 21.24
CA GLY A 109 -7.02 29.88 20.16
C GLY A 109 -8.19 30.89 20.24
N LEU A 110 -9.42 30.40 20.10
CA LEU A 110 -10.66 31.20 19.99
C LEU A 110 -11.38 31.29 21.34
N GLU A 111 -10.67 31.56 22.44
CA GLU A 111 -11.29 31.84 23.73
C GLU A 111 -12.16 33.10 23.63
N VAL A 112 -13.48 32.92 23.51
CA VAL A 112 -14.43 34.02 23.66
C VAL A 112 -14.96 33.99 25.08
N CYS A 113 -14.37 34.85 25.92
CA CYS A 113 -14.78 35.09 27.30
C CYS A 113 -15.90 36.14 27.38
#